data_AF-T0R467-F1
#
_entry.id   AF-T0R467-F1
#
_cell.length_a   1.000
_cell.length_b   1.000
_cell.length_c   1.000
_cell.angle_alpha   90.00
_cell.angle_beta   90.00
_cell.angle_gamma   90.00
#
_symmetry.space_group_name_H-M   'P 1'
#
loop_
_entity.id
_entity.type
_entity.pdbx_description
1 polymer ?
#
loop_
_entity_poly.entity_id
_entity_poly.type
_entity_poly.pdbx_seq_one_letter_code
_entity_poly.pdbx_strand_id
1 'polypeptide(L)'
;MSPKLQVVAGHQRVDAPLASPEKRRKMTPQDVGDHELKSPEELADAMAFVQKSYVLAKRCMDLQQYGCAFRILAKVEATTRLIAKESRRGILSKVNNQRYESNQAESDDEEMLERVRKVSFSDDVCVGTAEDIDRSISPIARPSVEEMLFVRACRDIPTENYTLYNWATENA
;
A
#
# COMPACT_ATOMS: atom_id res chain seq x y z
N MET A 1 49.83 -46.79 48.79
CA MET A 1 51.21 -46.32 48.55
C MET A 1 51.15 -45.09 47.67
N SER A 2 51.82 -44.03 48.12
CA SER A 2 51.92 -42.63 47.63
C SER A 2 52.33 -42.48 46.14
N PRO A 3 52.17 -41.31 45.46
CA PRO A 3 52.33 -39.97 46.05
C PRO A 3 51.41 -38.81 45.58
N LYS A 4 51.41 -37.76 46.41
CA LYS A 4 51.03 -36.38 46.12
C LYS A 4 52.15 -35.70 45.30
N LEU A 5 51.78 -34.82 44.36
CA LEU A 5 52.63 -33.72 43.89
C LEU A 5 51.83 -32.42 43.79
N GLN A 6 52.34 -31.42 44.49
CA GLN A 6 52.04 -29.98 44.47
C GLN A 6 53.00 -29.31 43.47
N VAL A 7 52.52 -28.41 42.60
CA VAL A 7 53.24 -27.24 42.01
C VAL A 7 52.13 -26.31 41.47
N VAL A 8 51.79 -25.12 42.00
CA VAL A 8 52.48 -23.81 42.14
C VAL A 8 52.61 -22.99 40.84
N ALA A 9 51.87 -21.88 40.83
CA ALA A 9 52.10 -20.56 40.22
C ALA A 9 52.19 -20.37 38.69
N GLY A 10 51.39 -19.39 38.22
CA GLY A 10 51.59 -18.71 36.95
C GLY A 10 50.60 -17.55 36.77
N HIS A 11 51.06 -16.33 37.09
CA HIS A 11 50.37 -15.07 36.86
C HIS A 11 49.96 -14.86 35.40
N GLN A 12 48.78 -14.29 35.16
CA GLN A 12 48.66 -13.09 34.32
C GLN A 12 47.34 -12.36 34.60
N ARG A 13 47.48 -11.17 35.21
CA ARG A 13 46.50 -10.08 35.09
C ARG A 13 46.57 -9.55 33.66
N VAL A 14 45.42 -9.38 33.04
CA VAL A 14 45.22 -8.40 31.98
C VAL A 14 43.95 -7.64 32.29
N ASP A 15 44.14 -6.36 32.55
CA ASP A 15 43.12 -5.34 32.76
C ASP A 15 42.40 -4.99 31.44
N ALA A 16 41.05 -4.92 31.50
CA ALA A 16 40.14 -4.01 30.76
C ALA A 16 40.08 -4.10 29.19
N PRO A 17 39.02 -3.58 28.51
CA PRO A 17 37.95 -2.70 29.00
C PRO A 17 36.49 -3.08 28.62
N LEU A 18 35.58 -2.49 29.41
CA LEU A 18 34.22 -2.02 29.11
C LEU A 18 33.70 -2.25 27.67
N ALA A 19 32.77 -3.19 27.52
CA ALA A 19 31.76 -3.15 26.45
C ALA A 19 30.38 -3.05 27.11
N SER A 20 29.71 -1.95 26.77
CA SER A 20 28.36 -1.56 27.18
C SER A 20 27.36 -2.73 27.04
N PRO A 21 26.41 -2.94 27.97
CA PRO A 21 25.29 -3.83 27.69
C PRO A 21 24.38 -3.12 26.68
N GLU A 22 24.58 -3.42 25.40
CA GLU A 22 23.57 -3.19 24.39
C GLU A 22 22.28 -3.84 24.89
N LYS A 23 21.33 -2.99 25.26
CA LYS A 23 19.96 -3.35 25.59
C LYS A 23 19.39 -4.10 24.39
N ARG A 24 19.58 -5.42 24.33
CA ARG A 24 18.69 -6.32 23.59
C ARG A 24 17.33 -6.17 24.23
N ARG A 25 16.55 -5.20 23.73
CA ARG A 25 15.13 -5.06 24.03
C ARG A 25 14.48 -6.39 23.63
N LYS A 26 14.16 -7.17 24.65
CA LYS A 26 13.44 -8.42 24.54
C LYS A 26 12.03 -8.03 24.15
N MET A 27 11.75 -7.97 22.84
CA MET A 27 10.42 -7.66 22.33
C MET A 27 9.45 -8.72 22.81
N THR A 28 8.63 -8.37 23.79
CA THR A 28 7.52 -9.18 24.26
C THR A 28 6.37 -9.08 23.24
N PRO A 29 5.55 -10.13 23.05
CA PRO A 29 4.49 -10.16 22.04
C PRO A 29 3.36 -9.14 22.25
N GLN A 30 3.41 -8.35 23.33
CA GLN A 30 2.35 -7.45 23.78
C GLN A 30 2.59 -5.99 23.37
N ASP A 31 3.75 -5.68 22.78
CA ASP A 31 4.20 -4.31 22.45
C ASP A 31 4.07 -3.98 20.94
N VAL A 32 3.25 -4.74 20.20
CA VAL A 32 3.14 -4.65 18.73
C VAL A 32 1.97 -3.75 18.30
N GLY A 33 1.12 -3.31 19.25
CA GLY A 33 -0.07 -2.50 18.96
C GLY A 33 0.22 -1.08 18.51
N ASP A 34 1.26 -0.45 19.06
CA ASP A 34 1.49 1.00 18.92
C ASP A 34 2.85 1.35 18.30
N HIS A 35 3.61 0.36 17.82
CA HIS A 35 4.92 0.61 17.22
C HIS A 35 4.77 1.12 15.78
N GLU A 36 4.62 2.43 15.64
CA GLU A 36 4.67 3.12 14.36
C GLU A 36 6.11 3.11 13.82
N LEU A 37 6.28 2.71 12.55
CA LEU A 37 7.56 2.82 11.84
C LEU A 37 7.77 4.30 11.51
N LYS A 38 8.87 4.89 11.97
CA LYS A 38 9.12 6.33 11.85
C LYS A 38 10.26 6.67 10.91
N SER A 39 11.11 5.69 10.58
CA SER A 39 12.26 5.90 9.70
C SER A 39 12.30 4.91 8.53
N PRO A 40 12.93 5.29 7.40
CA PRO A 40 13.14 4.37 6.27
C PRO A 40 14.06 3.19 6.62
N GLU A 41 14.95 3.37 7.59
CA GLU A 41 15.82 2.30 8.11
C GLU A 41 15.00 1.26 8.89
N GLU A 42 14.08 1.71 9.76
CA GLU A 42 13.14 0.82 10.47
C GLU A 42 12.23 0.05 9.51
N LEU A 43 11.83 0.68 8.40
CA LEU A 43 11.05 0.01 7.34
C LEU A 43 11.87 -1.08 6.65
N ALA A 44 13.14 -0.81 6.33
CA ALA A 44 14.04 -1.79 5.74
C ALA A 44 14.29 -2.98 6.69
N ASP A 45 14.50 -2.70 7.97
CA ASP A 45 14.66 -3.73 9.01
C ASP A 45 13.39 -4.57 9.19
N ALA A 46 12.22 -3.94 9.18
CA ALA A 46 10.94 -4.64 9.24
C ALA A 46 10.75 -5.57 8.02
N MET A 47 11.09 -5.10 6.81
CA MET A 47 11.06 -5.93 5.60
C MET A 47 12.04 -7.11 5.69
N ALA A 48 13.27 -6.87 6.17
CA ALA A 48 14.26 -7.92 6.36
C ALA A 48 13.81 -8.95 7.42
N PHE A 49 13.18 -8.49 8.51
CA PHE A 49 12.60 -9.36 9.53
C PHE A 49 11.51 -10.27 8.93
N VAL A 50 10.60 -9.72 8.13
CA VAL A 50 9.53 -10.48 7.48
C VAL A 50 10.10 -11.56 6.58
N GLN A 51 11.08 -11.23 5.72
CA GLN A 51 11.72 -12.18 4.82
C GLN A 51 12.41 -13.32 5.60
N LYS A 52 13.22 -13.00 6.60
CA LYS A 52 13.90 -14.00 7.44
C LYS A 52 12.91 -14.89 8.19
N SER A 53 11.84 -14.29 8.70
CA SER A 53 10.81 -14.99 9.46
C SER A 53 9.99 -15.95 8.60
N TYR A 54 9.72 -15.61 7.33
CA TYR A 54 9.09 -16.54 6.40
C TYR A 54 9.94 -17.79 6.15
N VAL A 55 11.25 -17.62 5.95
CA VAL A 55 12.18 -18.75 5.78
C VAL A 55 12.17 -19.64 7.01
N LEU A 56 12.20 -19.03 8.20
CA LEU A 56 12.13 -19.77 9.47
C LEU A 56 10.80 -20.50 9.65
N ALA A 57 9.68 -19.84 9.36
CA ALA A 57 8.35 -20.44 9.44
C ALA A 57 8.22 -21.65 8.51
N LYS A 58 8.70 -21.53 7.27
CA LYS A 58 8.75 -22.63 6.30
C LYS A 58 9.53 -23.82 6.87
N ARG A 59 10.73 -23.59 7.40
CA ARG A 59 11.53 -24.64 8.04
C ARG A 59 10.80 -25.30 9.21
N CYS A 60 10.07 -24.53 10.02
CA CYS A 60 9.25 -25.10 11.09
C CYS A 60 8.11 -25.97 10.56
N MET A 61 7.51 -25.62 9.42
CA MET A 61 6.50 -26.47 8.77
C MET A 61 7.09 -27.77 8.23
N ASP A 62 8.28 -27.72 7.61
CA ASP A 62 8.98 -28.90 7.10
C ASP A 62 9.32 -29.90 8.23
N LEU A 63 9.62 -29.37 9.42
CA LEU A 63 9.87 -30.16 10.65
C LEU A 63 8.57 -30.52 11.41
N GLN A 64 7.39 -30.26 10.83
CA GLN A 64 6.06 -30.50 11.42
C GLN A 64 5.83 -29.76 12.77
N GLN A 65 6.60 -28.70 13.03
CA GLN A 65 6.47 -27.84 14.22
C GLN A 65 5.44 -26.73 13.98
N TYR A 66 4.20 -27.09 13.68
CA TYR A 66 3.16 -26.15 13.25
C TYR A 66 2.84 -25.05 14.29
N GLY A 67 2.87 -25.37 15.58
CA GLY A 67 2.68 -24.35 16.64
C GLY A 67 3.78 -23.29 16.65
N CYS A 68 5.02 -23.65 16.27
CA CYS A 68 6.09 -22.68 16.11
C CYS A 68 5.90 -21.83 14.84
N ALA A 69 5.59 -22.48 13.72
CA ALA A 69 5.32 -21.81 12.45
C ALA A 69 4.16 -20.80 12.58
N PHE A 70 3.07 -21.17 13.25
CA PHE A 70 1.92 -20.30 13.47
C PHE A 70 2.28 -19.04 14.26
N ARG A 71 3.04 -19.17 15.35
CA ARG A 71 3.49 -18.01 16.15
C ARG A 71 4.41 -17.08 15.35
N ILE A 72 5.26 -17.63 14.48
CA ILE A 72 6.12 -16.81 13.61
C ILE A 72 5.26 -16.08 12.57
N LEU A 73 4.33 -16.78 11.93
CA LEU A 73 3.43 -16.19 10.93
C LEU A 73 2.54 -15.11 11.51
N ALA A 74 2.04 -15.26 12.73
CA ALA A 74 1.27 -14.22 13.42
C ALA A 74 2.10 -12.93 13.60
N LYS A 75 3.39 -13.05 13.94
CA LYS A 75 4.30 -11.90 14.00
C LYS A 75 4.54 -11.29 12.62
N VAL A 76 4.74 -12.12 11.61
CA VAL A 76 4.93 -11.69 10.22
C VAL A 76 3.72 -10.91 9.72
N GLU A 77 2.51 -11.38 9.99
CA GLU A 77 1.27 -10.71 9.63
C GLU A 77 1.18 -9.33 10.28
N ALA A 78 1.42 -9.24 11.59
CA ALA A 78 1.42 -7.96 12.30
C ALA A 78 2.45 -6.99 11.74
N THR A 79 3.69 -7.43 11.50
CA THR A 79 4.74 -6.58 10.92
C THR A 79 4.41 -6.16 9.48
N THR A 80 3.81 -7.06 8.69
CA THR A 80 3.42 -6.75 7.31
C THR A 80 2.32 -5.69 7.27
N ARG A 81 1.38 -5.71 8.22
CA ARG A 81 0.36 -4.64 8.38
C ARG A 81 1.03 -3.29 8.70
N LEU A 82 2.03 -3.26 9.57
CA LEU A 82 2.80 -2.04 9.88
C LEU A 82 3.53 -1.50 8.65
N ILE A 83 4.24 -2.36 7.92
CA ILE A 83 4.92 -2.01 6.66
C ILE A 83 3.93 -1.44 5.65
N ALA A 84 2.77 -2.06 5.49
CA ALA A 84 1.75 -1.61 4.55
C ALA A 84 1.17 -0.23 4.93
N LYS A 85 0.90 0.00 6.22
CA LYS A 85 0.47 1.31 6.73
C LYS A 85 1.53 2.37 6.46
N GLU A 86 2.79 2.07 6.73
CA GLU A 86 3.88 3.02 6.52
C GLU A 86 4.11 3.37 5.05
N SER A 87 4.13 2.34 4.21
CA SER A 87 4.27 2.49 2.76
C SER A 87 3.14 3.37 2.20
N ARG A 88 1.90 3.14 2.63
CA ARG A 88 0.74 3.95 2.27
C ARG A 88 0.90 5.40 2.72
N ARG A 89 1.24 5.63 3.98
CA ARG A 89 1.48 6.98 4.52
C ARG A 89 2.52 7.75 3.70
N GLY A 90 3.61 7.09 3.32
CA GLY A 90 4.65 7.68 2.48
C GLY A 90 4.17 8.04 1.07
N ILE A 91 3.33 7.19 0.46
CA ILE A 91 2.73 7.47 -0.86
C ILE A 91 1.73 8.63 -0.76
N LEU A 92 0.84 8.61 0.22
CA LEU A 92 -0.17 9.65 0.43
C LEU A 92 0.46 11.02 0.68
N SER A 93 1.53 11.06 1.47
CA SER A 93 2.30 12.29 1.71
C SER A 93 2.82 12.86 0.39
N LYS A 94 3.36 12.03 -0.51
CA LYS A 94 3.85 12.49 -1.82
C LYS A 94 2.72 12.95 -2.74
N VAL A 95 1.63 12.17 -2.85
CA VAL A 95 0.51 12.45 -3.77
C VAL A 95 -0.31 13.66 -3.32
N ASN A 96 -0.55 13.81 -2.03
CA ASN A 96 -1.29 14.96 -1.50
C ASN A 96 -0.42 16.22 -1.48
N ASN A 97 0.91 16.12 -1.27
CA ASN A 97 1.81 17.29 -1.24
C ASN A 97 2.28 17.75 -2.62
N GLN A 98 2.38 16.87 -3.62
CA GLN A 98 2.71 17.25 -5.02
C GLN A 98 1.77 18.32 -5.59
N ARG A 99 0.57 18.49 -5.03
CA ARG A 99 -0.40 19.50 -5.45
C ARG A 99 -0.04 20.93 -5.04
N TYR A 100 0.79 21.12 -4.02
CA TYR A 100 1.18 22.45 -3.55
C TYR A 100 2.38 23.01 -4.31
N GLU A 101 3.27 22.15 -4.81
CA GLU A 101 4.49 22.57 -5.50
C GLU A 101 4.26 22.93 -6.98
N SER A 102 3.25 22.32 -7.64
CA SER A 102 2.93 22.60 -9.04
C SER A 102 2.12 23.89 -9.27
N ASN A 103 1.48 24.44 -8.23
CA ASN A 103 0.66 25.65 -8.33
C ASN A 103 1.42 26.94 -7.99
N GLN A 104 2.67 26.84 -7.53
CA GLN A 104 3.48 28.01 -7.16
C GLN A 104 4.37 28.54 -8.30
N ALA A 105 4.40 27.86 -9.45
CA ALA A 105 5.35 28.18 -10.52
C ALA A 105 4.79 29.09 -11.63
N GLU A 106 3.48 29.21 -11.81
CA GLU A 106 2.92 30.05 -12.88
C GLU A 106 1.58 30.66 -12.46
N SER A 107 1.57 31.97 -12.18
CA SER A 107 0.67 32.95 -12.81
C SER A 107 0.55 34.21 -11.95
N ASP A 108 1.04 35.33 -12.51
CA ASP A 108 0.80 36.71 -12.09
C ASP A 108 -0.47 37.27 -12.78
N ASP A 109 -1.43 36.41 -13.16
CA ASP A 109 -2.68 36.79 -13.79
C ASP A 109 -3.88 36.42 -12.91
N GLU A 110 -4.35 37.45 -12.23
CA GLU A 110 -5.52 37.54 -11.37
C GLU A 110 -6.84 37.34 -12.14
N GLU A 111 -7.09 36.20 -12.80
CA GLU A 111 -8.48 35.85 -13.21
C GLU A 111 -8.75 34.42 -13.69
N MET A 112 -7.86 33.44 -13.47
CA MET A 112 -8.19 32.03 -13.74
C MET A 112 -8.46 31.28 -12.44
N LEU A 113 -9.70 31.36 -11.96
CA LEU A 113 -10.20 30.65 -10.79
C LEU A 113 -9.71 29.19 -10.77
N GLU A 114 -8.75 28.98 -9.89
CA GLU A 114 -8.20 27.72 -9.44
C GLU A 114 -9.31 26.68 -9.28
N ARG A 115 -9.48 25.81 -10.28
CA ARG A 115 -10.26 24.58 -10.12
C ARG A 115 -9.39 23.54 -9.43
N VAL A 116 -8.83 23.91 -8.26
CA VAL A 116 -8.15 22.99 -7.35
C VAL A 116 -9.19 21.96 -6.92
N ARG A 117 -9.08 20.74 -7.44
CA ARG A 117 -9.92 19.62 -6.98
C ARG A 117 -9.67 19.42 -5.48
N LYS A 118 -10.64 19.80 -4.63
CA LYS A 118 -10.65 19.64 -3.16
C LYS A 118 -10.83 18.18 -2.71
N VAL A 119 -10.16 17.23 -3.37
CA VAL A 119 -10.23 15.80 -3.04
C VAL A 119 -8.84 15.28 -2.74
N SER A 120 -8.59 14.94 -1.48
CA SER A 120 -7.39 14.25 -1.00
C SER A 120 -7.69 12.78 -0.75
N PHE A 121 -6.65 11.96 -0.75
CA PHE A 121 -6.77 10.56 -0.35
C PHE A 121 -6.57 10.43 1.17
N SER A 122 -7.43 9.65 1.82
CA SER A 122 -7.33 9.31 3.25
C SER A 122 -6.36 8.14 3.48
N ASP A 123 -5.72 8.12 4.64
CA ASP A 123 -4.92 6.98 5.12
C ASP A 123 -5.81 5.83 5.60
N ASP A 124 -7.01 6.15 6.07
CA ASP A 124 -7.99 5.17 6.52
C ASP A 124 -8.55 4.39 5.32
N VAL A 125 -8.23 3.10 5.27
CA VAL A 125 -8.76 2.19 4.25
C VAL A 125 -9.57 1.09 4.93
N CYS A 126 -10.87 1.15 4.69
CA CYS A 126 -11.81 0.12 5.12
C CYS A 126 -11.94 -0.93 4.02
N VAL A 127 -11.90 -2.20 4.42
CA VAL A 127 -12.26 -3.32 3.54
C VAL A 127 -13.72 -3.66 3.86
N GLY A 128 -14.64 -3.22 3.00
CA GLY A 128 -16.03 -3.65 3.04
C GLY A 128 -16.18 -5.01 2.37
N THR A 129 -17.09 -5.85 2.88
CA THR A 129 -17.50 -7.04 2.12
C THR A 129 -18.36 -6.61 0.94
N ALA A 130 -18.51 -7.48 -0.06
CA ALA A 130 -19.33 -7.18 -1.23
C ALA A 130 -20.79 -6.86 -0.87
N GLU A 131 -21.27 -7.35 0.27
CA GLU A 131 -22.62 -7.16 0.81
C GLU A 131 -22.79 -5.78 1.48
N ASP A 132 -21.69 -5.20 1.99
CA ASP A 132 -21.68 -3.89 2.66
C ASP A 132 -21.65 -2.71 1.69
N ILE A 133 -21.46 -2.99 0.39
CA ILE A 133 -21.28 -1.97 -0.63
C ILE A 133 -22.50 -1.97 -1.54
N ASP A 134 -23.18 -0.82 -1.61
CA ASP A 134 -24.25 -0.61 -2.57
C ASP A 134 -23.68 -0.64 -3.99
N ARG A 135 -23.86 -1.78 -4.65
CA ARG A 135 -23.53 -2.00 -6.07
C ARG A 135 -24.68 -1.60 -6.99
N SER A 136 -25.77 -1.05 -6.45
CA SER A 136 -26.85 -0.57 -7.30
C SER A 136 -26.33 0.57 -8.17
N ILE A 137 -26.68 0.49 -9.45
CA ILE A 137 -26.37 1.56 -10.38
C ILE A 137 -27.32 2.71 -10.01
N SER A 138 -26.76 3.88 -9.73
CA SER A 138 -27.57 5.10 -9.53
C SER A 138 -28.61 5.20 -10.63
N PRO A 139 -29.88 5.50 -10.32
CA PRO A 139 -30.92 5.55 -11.33
C PRO A 139 -30.54 6.56 -12.41
N ILE A 140 -30.17 6.06 -13.60
CA ILE A 140 -29.86 6.89 -14.75
C ILE A 140 -31.20 7.37 -15.29
N ALA A 141 -31.37 8.69 -15.36
CA ALA A 141 -32.57 9.28 -15.95
C ALA A 141 -32.73 8.78 -17.40
N ARG A 142 -33.95 8.46 -17.81
CA ARG A 142 -34.20 8.12 -19.21
C ARG A 142 -33.84 9.33 -20.08
N PRO A 143 -33.13 9.13 -21.21
CA PRO A 143 -32.80 10.24 -22.10
C PRO A 143 -34.08 10.90 -22.59
N SER A 144 -34.05 12.22 -22.64
CA SER A 144 -35.11 13.04 -23.18
C SER A 144 -35.31 12.78 -24.68
N VAL A 145 -36.47 13.18 -25.19
CA VAL A 145 -36.75 13.10 -26.64
C VAL A 145 -35.74 13.94 -27.43
N GLU A 146 -35.33 15.09 -26.91
CA GLU A 146 -34.35 15.97 -27.54
C GLU A 146 -32.97 15.32 -27.63
N GLU A 147 -32.49 14.70 -26.55
CA GLU A 147 -31.22 13.96 -26.55
C GLU A 147 -31.26 12.77 -27.51
N MET A 148 -32.40 12.06 -27.61
CA MET A 148 -32.58 10.99 -28.60
C MET A 148 -32.58 11.52 -30.04
N LEU A 149 -33.21 12.67 -30.28
CA LEU A 149 -33.24 13.30 -31.61
C LEU A 149 -31.85 13.76 -32.03
N PHE A 150 -31.06 14.31 -31.09
CA PHE A 150 -29.67 14.67 -31.32
C PHE A 150 -28.84 13.44 -31.71
N VAL A 151 -28.94 12.35 -30.95
CA VAL A 151 -28.24 11.08 -31.28
C VAL A 151 -28.68 10.52 -32.64
N ARG A 152 -29.95 10.68 -33.02
CA ARG A 152 -30.44 10.25 -34.35
C ARG A 152 -29.92 11.14 -35.48
N ALA A 153 -29.87 12.45 -35.27
CA ALA A 153 -29.40 13.41 -36.27
C ALA A 153 -27.87 13.31 -36.49
N CYS A 154 -27.12 12.94 -35.46
CA CYS A 154 -25.67 12.77 -35.53
C CYS A 154 -25.22 11.37 -36.00
N ARG A 155 -26.15 10.49 -36.37
CA ARG A 155 -25.81 9.20 -36.98
C ARG A 155 -25.91 9.31 -38.49
N ASP A 156 -24.90 8.82 -39.18
CA ASP A 156 -24.94 8.69 -40.63
C ASP A 156 -26.15 7.82 -41.03
N ILE A 157 -27.07 8.40 -41.80
CA ILE A 157 -28.19 7.66 -42.36
C ILE A 157 -27.63 6.81 -43.50
N PRO A 158 -27.79 5.47 -43.47
CA PRO A 158 -27.34 4.61 -44.57
C PRO A 158 -27.87 5.11 -45.91
N THR A 159 -26.97 5.34 -46.86
CA THR A 159 -27.27 5.89 -48.19
C THR A 159 -28.22 5.00 -49.01
N GLU A 160 -28.32 3.72 -48.65
CA GLU A 160 -29.25 2.73 -49.19
C GLU A 160 -30.72 3.15 -49.04
N ASN A 161 -31.06 3.95 -48.02
CA ASN A 161 -32.40 4.47 -47.78
C ASN A 161 -32.83 5.57 -48.78
N TYR A 162 -31.90 6.13 -49.56
CA TYR A 162 -32.18 7.17 -50.54
C TYR A 162 -32.57 6.63 -51.93
N THR A 163 -32.67 5.31 -52.10
CA THR A 163 -32.79 4.65 -53.42
C THR A 163 -34.21 4.61 -54.02
N LEU A 164 -35.19 5.32 -53.44
CA LEU A 164 -36.60 5.23 -53.85
C LEU A 164 -37.27 6.55 -54.27
N TYR A 165 -36.50 7.58 -54.67
CA TYR A 165 -37.05 8.83 -55.23
C TYR A 165 -36.44 9.18 -56.60
N ASN A 166 -36.35 8.20 -57.51
CA ASN A 166 -36.09 8.43 -58.94
C ASN A 166 -37.41 8.46 -59.75
N TRP A 167 -38.32 9.39 -59.47
CA TRP A 167 -39.52 9.59 -60.31
C TRP A 167 -39.49 10.88 -61.15
N ALA A 168 -38.38 11.64 -61.15
CA ALA A 168 -38.31 12.90 -61.88
C ALA A 168 -37.18 12.97 -62.91
N THR A 169 -36.87 11.86 -63.58
CA THR A 169 -36.16 11.87 -64.88
C THR A 169 -37.06 11.32 -65.98
N GLU A 170 -38.29 11.80 -66.05
CA GLU A 170 -39.11 11.75 -67.26
C GLU A 170 -39.76 13.11 -67.42
N ASN A 171 -39.11 14.01 -68.17
CA ASN A 171 -39.69 14.77 -69.28
C ASN A 171 -38.73 15.87 -69.76
N ALA A 172 -38.31 15.69 -71.01
CA ALA A 172 -37.78 16.67 -71.98
C ALA A 172 -36.38 17.26 -71.75
#